data_AF-A0A7X9X715-F1
#
_entry.id   AF-A0A7X9X715-F1
#
_cell.length_a   1.000
_cell.length_b   1.000
_cell.length_c   1.000
_cell.angle_alpha   90.00
_cell.angle_beta   90.00
_cell.angle_gamma   90.00
#
_symmetry.space_group_name_H-M   'P 1'
#
loop_
_entity.id
_entity.type
_entity.pdbx_description
1 polymer ?
#
loop_
_entity_poly.entity_id
_entity_poly.type
_entity_poly.pdbx_seq_one_letter_code
_entity_poly.pdbx_strand_id
1 'polypeptide(L)'
;MKLELLVMTRRVALLATLGATAAALSGCMSSSPIWDAHFGDAVRTVTQMQIIDPHAGEHTPSTPGVDGKAAVAAQDQYVKSFQAPTATVNPFVIGIGSAGGSQ
;
A
#
# COMPACT_ATOMS: atom_id res chain seq x y z
N MET A 1 73.06 11.94 -12.92
CA MET A 1 72.47 10.88 -13.75
C MET A 1 71.94 9.67 -12.96
N LYS A 2 72.67 9.13 -11.96
CA LYS A 2 72.19 7.99 -11.14
C LYS A 2 70.96 8.27 -10.27
N LEU A 3 70.83 9.49 -9.73
CA LEU A 3 69.70 9.86 -8.86
C LEU A 3 68.39 9.97 -9.65
N GLU A 4 68.42 10.57 -10.83
CA GLU A 4 67.27 10.65 -11.76
C GLU A 4 66.77 9.26 -12.18
N LEU A 5 67.70 8.33 -12.44
CA LEU A 5 67.37 6.94 -12.80
C LEU A 5 66.69 6.20 -11.64
N LEU A 6 67.13 6.43 -10.39
CA LEU A 6 66.54 5.88 -9.17
C LEU A 6 65.14 6.46 -8.89
N VAL A 7 64.94 7.75 -9.17
CA VAL A 7 63.63 8.41 -9.02
C VAL A 7 62.66 7.91 -10.10
N MET A 8 63.10 7.75 -11.34
CA MET A 8 62.26 7.22 -12.42
C MET A 8 61.87 5.76 -12.19
N THR A 9 62.81 4.90 -11.78
CA THR A 9 62.51 3.50 -11.47
C THR A 9 61.54 3.34 -10.30
N ARG A 10 61.66 4.16 -9.25
CA ARG A 10 60.67 4.20 -8.15
C ARG A 10 59.28 4.63 -8.61
N ARG A 11 59.18 5.64 -9.46
CA ARG A 11 57.89 6.12 -10.00
C ARG A 11 57.23 5.07 -10.90
N VAL A 12 58.02 4.41 -11.75
CA VAL A 12 57.53 3.31 -12.61
C VAL A 12 57.06 2.12 -11.75
N ALA A 13 57.80 1.77 -10.70
CA ALA A 13 57.39 0.71 -9.78
C ALA A 13 56.08 1.04 -9.06
N LEU A 14 55.90 2.29 -8.60
CA LEU A 14 54.66 2.74 -7.97
C LEU A 14 53.47 2.72 -8.93
N LEU A 15 53.66 3.15 -10.18
CA LEU A 15 52.58 3.11 -11.18
C LEU A 15 52.22 1.67 -11.56
N ALA A 16 53.21 0.79 -11.65
CA ALA A 16 52.98 -0.63 -11.94
C ALA A 16 52.21 -1.33 -10.81
N THR A 17 52.55 -1.06 -9.55
CA THR A 17 51.82 -1.64 -8.41
C THR A 17 50.40 -1.11 -8.33
N LEU A 18 50.18 0.19 -8.58
CA LEU A 18 48.85 0.80 -8.56
C LEU A 18 47.96 0.28 -9.72
N GLY A 19 48.54 0.08 -10.90
CA GLY A 19 47.84 -0.50 -12.04
C GLY A 19 47.46 -1.96 -11.82
N ALA A 20 48.36 -2.76 -11.24
CA ALA A 20 48.10 -4.16 -10.93
C ALA A 20 47.02 -4.34 -9.87
N THR A 21 47.00 -3.49 -8.82
CA THR A 21 45.95 -3.54 -7.79
C THR A 21 44.59 -3.10 -8.35
N ALA A 22 44.55 -2.05 -9.18
CA ALA A 22 43.30 -1.62 -9.83
C ALA A 22 42.72 -2.71 -10.75
N ALA A 23 43.58 -3.38 -11.54
CA ALA A 23 43.16 -4.49 -12.40
C ALA A 23 42.65 -5.70 -11.60
N ALA A 24 43.32 -6.03 -10.48
CA ALA A 24 42.90 -7.11 -9.60
C ALA A 24 41.56 -6.82 -8.90
N LEU A 25 41.30 -5.55 -8.51
CA LEU A 25 40.04 -5.15 -7.88
C LEU A 25 38.87 -5.07 -8.88
N SER A 26 39.13 -4.81 -10.17
CA SER A 26 38.10 -4.71 -11.20
C SER A 26 37.32 -6.03 -11.42
N GLY A 27 37.83 -7.17 -10.98
CA GLY A 27 37.15 -8.47 -11.08
C GLY A 27 36.26 -8.83 -9.88
N CYS A 28 36.42 -8.16 -8.73
CA CYS A 28 35.68 -8.51 -7.52
C CYS A 28 34.22 -8.00 -7.50
N MET A 29 33.84 -7.11 -8.42
CA MET A 29 32.47 -6.60 -8.49
C MET A 29 32.09 -6.24 -9.94
N SER A 30 32.01 -7.23 -10.83
CA SER A 30 31.36 -7.03 -12.14
C SER A 30 29.85 -7.06 -11.94
N SER A 31 29.22 -5.89 -11.77
CA SER A 31 27.77 -5.77 -11.65
C SER A 31 27.07 -6.01 -12.99
N SER A 32 27.62 -5.54 -14.12
CA SER A 32 27.07 -5.83 -15.44
C SER A 32 27.67 -7.12 -16.05
N PRO A 33 26.92 -7.88 -16.85
CA PRO A 33 25.52 -7.65 -17.27
C PRO A 33 24.47 -8.27 -16.34
N ILE A 34 24.87 -9.01 -15.30
CA ILE A 34 23.95 -9.79 -14.46
C ILE A 34 23.00 -8.89 -13.64
N TRP A 35 23.50 -7.80 -13.07
CA TRP A 35 22.72 -6.87 -12.27
C TRP A 35 21.75 -6.05 -13.13
N ASP A 36 22.16 -5.71 -14.36
CA ASP A 36 21.28 -5.05 -15.33
C ASP A 36 20.12 -5.97 -15.74
N ALA A 37 20.38 -7.27 -15.89
CA ALA A 37 19.36 -8.26 -16.23
C ALA A 37 18.31 -8.47 -15.13
N HIS A 38 18.70 -8.30 -13.86
CA HIS A 38 17.85 -8.55 -12.69
C HIS A 38 17.36 -7.27 -12.00
N PHE A 39 17.57 -6.10 -12.61
CA PHE A 39 17.17 -4.83 -12.01
C PHE A 39 15.66 -4.78 -11.80
N GLY A 40 15.25 -4.66 -10.54
CA GLY A 40 13.84 -4.55 -10.15
C GLY A 40 13.13 -5.88 -9.88
N ASP A 41 13.78 -7.03 -10.07
CA ASP A 41 13.18 -8.35 -9.79
C ASP A 41 12.68 -8.46 -8.35
N ALA A 42 13.49 -8.02 -7.38
CA ALA A 42 13.10 -8.05 -5.96
C ALA A 42 11.80 -7.28 -5.68
N VAL A 43 11.64 -6.08 -6.27
CA VAL A 43 10.43 -5.26 -6.09
C VAL A 43 9.25 -5.94 -6.76
N ARG A 44 9.40 -6.41 -8.00
CA ARG A 44 8.37 -7.17 -8.72
C ARG A 44 7.90 -8.38 -7.92
N THR A 45 8.84 -9.15 -7.38
CA THR A 45 8.58 -10.33 -6.57
C THR A 45 7.81 -9.97 -5.28
N VAL A 46 8.22 -8.93 -4.56
CA VAL A 46 7.49 -8.45 -3.36
C VAL A 46 6.10 -7.95 -3.72
N THR A 47 5.95 -7.19 -4.80
CA THR A 47 4.64 -6.69 -5.24
C THR A 47 3.71 -7.85 -5.59
N GLN A 48 4.17 -8.90 -6.26
CA GLN A 48 3.35 -10.07 -6.54
C GLN A 48 2.92 -10.80 -5.26
N MET A 49 3.79 -10.87 -4.25
CA MET A 49 3.42 -11.43 -2.93
C MET A 49 2.39 -10.58 -2.17
N GLN A 50 2.27 -9.29 -2.49
CA GLN A 50 1.28 -8.39 -1.89
C GLN A 50 -0.11 -8.50 -2.54
N ILE A 51 -0.24 -9.19 -3.67
CA ILE A 51 -1.53 -9.40 -4.35
C ILE A 51 -2.24 -10.59 -3.68
N ILE A 52 -3.31 -10.30 -2.95
CA ILE A 52 -4.12 -11.30 -2.23
C ILE A 52 -4.88 -12.21 -3.20
N ASP A 53 -5.49 -11.62 -4.23
CA ASP A 53 -6.20 -12.35 -5.29
C ASP A 53 -5.98 -11.66 -6.65
N PRO A 54 -5.22 -12.26 -7.58
CA PRO A 54 -5.00 -11.68 -8.91
C PRO A 54 -6.26 -11.65 -9.78
N HIS A 55 -7.28 -12.45 -9.44
CA HIS A 55 -8.56 -12.56 -10.15
C HIS A 55 -9.73 -12.02 -9.34
N ALA A 56 -9.47 -11.10 -8.39
CA ALA A 56 -10.49 -10.54 -7.49
C ALA A 56 -11.74 -10.00 -8.22
N GLY A 57 -11.57 -9.43 -9.41
CA GLY A 57 -12.68 -8.93 -10.24
C GLY A 57 -13.61 -10.01 -10.81
N GLU A 58 -13.11 -11.24 -10.96
CA GLU A 58 -13.89 -12.39 -11.44
C GLU A 58 -14.53 -13.15 -10.26
N HIS A 59 -13.80 -13.30 -9.16
CA HIS A 59 -14.25 -14.08 -7.99
C HIS A 59 -15.17 -13.30 -7.05
N THR A 60 -15.02 -11.96 -6.98
CA THR A 60 -15.79 -11.10 -6.09
C THR A 60 -16.32 -9.90 -6.86
N PRO A 61 -17.36 -10.08 -7.68
CA PRO A 61 -18.01 -8.94 -8.33
C PRO A 61 -18.45 -7.95 -7.26
N SER A 62 -18.09 -6.68 -7.46
CA SER A 62 -18.40 -5.61 -6.50
C SER A 62 -19.91 -5.60 -6.26
N THR A 63 -20.32 -5.65 -4.99
CA THR A 63 -21.74 -5.51 -4.66
C THR A 63 -22.22 -4.13 -5.10
N PRO A 64 -23.46 -4.02 -5.62
CA PRO A 64 -24.03 -2.72 -5.92
C PRO A 64 -23.95 -1.81 -4.69
N GLY A 65 -23.29 -0.66 -4.85
CA GLY A 65 -23.23 0.36 -3.80
C GLY A 65 -24.63 0.91 -3.50
N VAL A 66 -24.76 1.63 -2.38
CA VAL A 66 -26.00 2.34 -2.07
C VAL A 66 -26.23 3.45 -3.11
N ASP A 67 -27.47 3.60 -3.57
CA ASP A 67 -27.79 4.70 -4.49
C ASP A 67 -27.66 6.05 -3.76
N GLY A 68 -27.33 7.10 -4.52
CA GLY A 68 -27.08 8.42 -3.92
C GLY A 68 -28.30 8.99 -3.19
N LYS A 69 -29.53 8.64 -3.59
CA LYS A 69 -30.75 9.13 -2.94
C LYS A 69 -30.96 8.43 -1.60
N ALA A 70 -30.77 7.11 -1.55
CA ALA A 70 -30.80 6.34 -0.31
C ALA A 70 -29.70 6.79 0.65
N ALA A 71 -28.49 7.09 0.16
CA ALA A 71 -27.41 7.63 0.98
C ALA A 71 -27.79 8.96 1.65
N VAL A 72 -28.38 9.89 0.88
CA VAL A 72 -28.86 11.18 1.41
C VAL A 72 -30.00 10.98 2.41
N ALA A 73 -31.00 10.14 2.07
CA ALA A 73 -32.12 9.87 2.96
C ALA A 73 -31.66 9.23 4.29
N ALA A 74 -30.68 8.33 4.26
CA ALA A 74 -30.11 7.73 5.47
C ALA A 74 -29.44 8.77 6.38
N GLN A 75 -28.65 9.69 5.82
CA GLN A 75 -28.04 10.78 6.59
C GLN A 75 -29.09 11.74 7.16
N ASP A 76 -30.11 12.09 6.38
CA ASP A 76 -31.20 12.96 6.84
C ASP A 76 -31.97 12.33 8.01
N GLN A 77 -32.27 11.03 7.95
CA GLN A 77 -32.95 10.32 9.03
C GLN A 77 -32.06 10.20 10.28
N TYR A 78 -30.76 9.98 10.09
CA TYR A 78 -29.80 9.98 11.19
C TYR A 78 -29.84 11.32 11.94
N VAL A 79 -29.75 12.45 11.24
CA VAL A 79 -29.83 13.79 11.86
C VAL A 79 -31.18 14.02 12.54
N LYS A 80 -32.30 13.64 11.91
CA LYS A 80 -33.65 13.79 12.49
C LYS A 80 -33.83 13.00 13.79
N SER A 81 -33.19 11.84 13.90
CA SER A 81 -33.28 11.00 15.12
C SER A 81 -32.76 11.70 16.38
N PHE A 82 -31.86 12.68 16.23
CA PHE A 82 -31.36 13.49 17.35
C PHE A 82 -32.23 14.71 17.67
N GLN A 83 -33.14 15.09 16.77
CA GLN A 83 -33.99 16.28 16.91
C GLN A 83 -35.42 15.94 17.34
N ALA A 84 -35.88 14.72 17.06
CA ALA A 84 -37.22 14.25 17.43
C ALA A 84 -37.15 13.07 18.41
N PRO A 85 -37.73 13.17 19.62
CA PRO A 85 -37.97 12.00 20.46
C PRO A 85 -38.82 11.00 19.66
N THR A 86 -38.45 9.72 19.68
CA THR A 86 -39.30 8.66 19.11
C THR A 86 -40.69 8.78 19.72
N ALA A 87 -41.69 9.05 18.89
CA ALA A 87 -43.07 9.15 19.35
C ALA A 87 -43.40 7.84 20.08
N THR A 88 -43.64 7.94 21.38
CA THR A 88 -44.08 6.80 22.17
C THR A 88 -45.48 6.45 21.68
N VAL A 89 -45.57 5.45 20.79
CA VAL A 89 -46.85 4.90 20.38
C VAL A 89 -47.44 4.24 21.62
N ASN A 90 -48.39 4.92 22.26
CA ASN A 90 -49.04 4.41 23.47
C ASN A 90 -50.07 3.36 23.02
N PRO A 91 -49.84 2.05 23.20
CA PRO A 91 -50.69 1.00 22.62
C PRO A 91 -52.08 0.93 23.28
N PHE A 92 -52.32 1.69 24.35
CA PHE A 92 -53.55 1.68 25.14
C PHE A 92 -54.71 2.53 24.58
N VAL A 93 -54.58 3.14 23.40
CA VAL A 93 -55.67 3.91 22.77
C VAL A 93 -56.62 3.08 21.90
N ILE A 94 -56.42 1.76 21.80
CA ILE A 94 -57.37 0.83 21.16
C ILE A 94 -58.52 0.53 22.15
N GLY A 95 -59.45 1.48 22.26
CA GLY A 95 -60.89 1.25 22.45
C GLY A 95 -61.43 0.42 23.63
N ILE A 96 -60.63 -0.02 24.60
CA ILE A 96 -61.14 -0.76 25.78
C ILE A 96 -61.43 0.17 26.96
N GLY A 97 -62.55 0.90 26.92
CA GLY A 97 -62.91 1.77 28.04
C GLY A 97 -64.10 2.69 27.82
N SER A 98 -65.26 2.18 27.39
CA SER A 98 -66.53 2.90 27.60
C SER A 98 -67.74 1.98 27.69
N ALA A 99 -67.63 0.88 28.45
CA ALA A 99 -68.81 0.20 28.98
C ALA A 99 -69.24 0.96 30.26
N GLY A 100 -69.97 2.05 30.06
CA GLY A 100 -70.66 2.76 31.13
C GLY A 100 -71.64 1.81 31.80
N GLY A 101 -71.40 1.55 33.09
CA GLY A 101 -72.23 0.70 33.93
C GLY A 101 -73.61 1.30 34.17
N SER A 102 -74.55 0.39 34.40
CA SER A 102 -75.89 0.57 34.94
C SER A 102 -76.04 1.70 35.97
N GLN A 103 -76.88 2.69 35.66
CA GLN A 103 -77.93 3.26 36.51
C GLN A 103 -78.82 4.21 35.69
#